data_AF-A0A1M6PQM9-F1
#
_entry.id   AF-A0A1M6PQM9-F1
#
_cell.length_a   1.000
_cell.length_b   1.000
_cell.length_c   1.000
_cell.angle_alpha   90.00
_cell.angle_beta   90.00
_cell.angle_gamma   90.00
#
_symmetry.space_group_name_H-M   'P 1'
#
loop_
_entity.id
_entity.type
_entity.pdbx_description
1 polymer ?
#
loop_
_entity_poly.entity_id
_entity_poly.type
_entity_poly.pdbx_seq_one_letter_code
_entity_poly.pdbx_strand_id
1 'polypeptide(L)'
;METKSIEQLEKDIWKNLSEFPTDLVEKCYRYRKIAISKLTDEQIRLLISQKIGIEYLIGIALEKLERNILTECDFYEGDLLIAVSSIPTEFWNENQTDFLTFKNLWNGTRN
;
A
#
# COMPACT_ATOMS: atom_id res chain seq x y z
N MET A 1 8.28 -7.86 12.31
CA MET A 1 7.28 -8.01 11.23
C MET A 1 5.90 -7.94 11.84
N GLU A 2 5.07 -7.01 11.39
CA GLU A 2 3.70 -6.81 11.90
C GLU A 2 2.84 -8.06 11.60
N THR A 3 2.26 -8.65 12.64
CA THR A 3 1.48 -9.90 12.56
C THR A 3 -0.01 -9.66 12.45
N LYS A 4 -0.46 -8.41 12.69
CA LYS A 4 -1.85 -8.00 12.54
C LYS A 4 -2.19 -7.69 11.08
N SER A 5 -3.46 -7.85 10.76
CA SER A 5 -4.04 -7.33 9.51
C SER A 5 -4.41 -5.86 9.63
N ILE A 6 -4.70 -5.21 8.49
CA ILE A 6 -5.15 -3.82 8.47
C ILE A 6 -6.48 -3.69 9.24
N GLU A 7 -7.41 -4.64 9.06
CA GLU A 7 -8.68 -4.68 9.78
C GLU A 7 -8.48 -4.67 11.31
N GLN A 8 -7.49 -5.42 11.80
CA GLN A 8 -7.18 -5.48 13.22
C GLN A 8 -6.49 -4.22 13.75
N LEU A 9 -5.66 -3.57 12.92
CA LEU A 9 -4.94 -2.34 13.30
C LEU A 9 -5.87 -1.14 13.39
N GLU A 10 -6.76 -0.98 12.41
CA GLU A 10 -7.77 0.07 12.41
C GLU A 10 -8.90 -0.20 13.41
N LYS A 11 -9.02 -1.44 13.89
CA LYS A 11 -10.13 -1.91 14.74
C LYS A 11 -11.50 -1.68 14.07
N ASP A 12 -11.53 -1.75 12.74
CA ASP A 12 -12.71 -1.52 11.92
C ASP A 12 -13.01 -2.76 11.07
N ILE A 13 -13.98 -3.56 11.55
CA ILE A 13 -14.42 -4.79 10.90
C ILE A 13 -15.44 -4.46 9.82
N TRP A 14 -15.10 -4.77 8.57
CA TRP A 14 -16.03 -4.55 7.46
C TRP A 14 -17.13 -5.61 7.49
N LYS A 15 -18.40 -5.15 7.45
CA LYS A 15 -19.57 -6.03 7.44
C LYS A 15 -19.43 -7.07 6.32
N ASN A 16 -19.69 -8.34 6.66
CA ASN A 16 -19.73 -9.39 5.65
C ASN A 16 -20.79 -9.05 4.61
N LEU A 17 -20.37 -8.99 3.35
CA LEU A 17 -21.28 -8.86 2.22
C LEU A 17 -21.71 -10.25 1.77
N SER A 18 -22.99 -10.43 1.45
CA SER A 18 -23.49 -11.68 0.85
C SER A 18 -22.92 -11.88 -0.55
N GLU A 19 -22.71 -10.78 -1.28
CA GLU A 19 -22.06 -10.74 -2.60
C GLU A 19 -21.24 -9.45 -2.73
N PHE A 20 -20.12 -9.52 -3.44
CA PHE A 20 -19.30 -8.36 -3.74
C PHE A 20 -19.72 -7.75 -5.09
N PRO A 21 -19.81 -6.41 -5.19
CA PRO A 21 -20.26 -5.76 -6.41
C PRO A 21 -19.25 -5.86 -7.57
N THR A 22 -17.96 -6.03 -7.26
CA THR A 22 -16.89 -6.23 -8.23
C THR A 22 -15.76 -7.06 -7.61
N ASP A 23 -14.95 -7.70 -8.47
CA ASP A 23 -13.74 -8.42 -8.07
C ASP A 23 -12.74 -7.54 -7.32
N LEU A 24 -12.65 -6.25 -7.66
CA LEU A 24 -11.79 -5.29 -6.97
C LEU A 24 -12.21 -5.14 -5.50
N VAL A 25 -13.50 -4.95 -5.25
CA VAL A 25 -14.04 -4.80 -3.89
C VAL A 25 -13.85 -6.11 -3.11
N GLU A 26 -14.09 -7.26 -3.74
CA GLU A 26 -13.83 -8.57 -3.13
C GLU A 26 -12.36 -8.74 -2.73
N LYS A 27 -11.42 -8.42 -3.64
CA LYS A 27 -9.98 -8.48 -3.37
C LYS A 27 -9.59 -7.58 -2.20
N CYS A 28 -10.00 -6.32 -2.21
CA CYS A 28 -9.72 -5.38 -1.12
C CYS A 28 -10.27 -5.89 0.22
N TYR A 29 -11.52 -6.38 0.23
CA TYR A 29 -12.14 -6.96 1.41
C TYR A 29 -11.32 -8.13 1.98
N ARG A 30 -10.87 -9.04 1.10
CA ARG A 30 -10.07 -10.21 1.50
C ARG A 30 -8.67 -9.81 1.98
N TYR A 31 -7.98 -8.93 1.25
CA TYR A 31 -6.59 -8.59 1.53
C TYR A 31 -6.44 -7.81 2.85
N ARG A 32 -7.40 -6.96 3.18
CA ARG A 32 -7.43 -6.22 4.45
C ARG A 32 -7.43 -7.14 5.70
N LYS A 33 -7.81 -8.42 5.54
CA LYS A 33 -7.83 -9.45 6.60
C LYS A 33 -6.56 -10.29 6.66
N ILE A 34 -5.67 -10.18 5.68
CA ILE A 34 -4.37 -10.86 5.68
C ILE A 34 -3.44 -10.09 6.62
N ALA A 35 -2.63 -10.82 7.39
CA ALA A 35 -1.57 -10.20 8.20
C ALA A 35 -0.64 -9.39 7.29
N ILE A 36 -0.26 -8.18 7.70
CA ILE A 36 0.54 -7.27 6.87
C ILE A 36 1.84 -7.93 6.40
N SER A 37 2.52 -8.68 7.27
CA SER A 37 3.73 -9.43 6.94
C SER A 37 3.56 -10.55 5.89
N LYS A 38 2.32 -10.91 5.55
CA LYS A 38 1.99 -11.95 4.57
C LYS A 38 1.39 -11.39 3.27
N LEU A 39 1.19 -10.08 3.18
CA LEU A 39 0.72 -9.46 1.94
C LEU A 39 1.80 -9.57 0.86
N THR A 40 1.39 -9.89 -0.36
CA THR A 40 2.26 -9.82 -1.53
C THR A 40 2.40 -8.38 -2.02
N ASP A 41 3.40 -8.13 -2.86
CA ASP A 41 3.69 -6.81 -3.41
C ASP A 41 2.48 -6.26 -4.20
N GLU A 42 1.84 -7.09 -5.01
CA GLU A 42 0.58 -6.72 -5.67
C GLU A 42 -0.56 -6.42 -4.69
N GLN A 43 -0.71 -7.21 -3.62
CA GLN A 43 -1.77 -6.95 -2.65
C GLN A 43 -1.55 -5.61 -1.95
N ILE A 44 -0.29 -5.27 -1.63
CA ILE A 44 0.09 -3.95 -1.08
C ILE A 44 -0.21 -2.86 -2.10
N ARG A 45 0.27 -2.99 -3.35
CA ARG A 45 0.05 -2.02 -4.43
C ARG A 45 -1.44 -1.77 -4.67
N LEU A 46 -2.27 -2.81 -4.71
CA LEU A 46 -3.72 -2.72 -4.89
C LEU A 46 -4.37 -1.95 -3.74
N LEU A 47 -4.07 -2.30 -2.50
CA LEU A 47 -4.62 -1.64 -1.32
C LEU A 47 -4.23 -0.16 -1.25
N ILE A 48 -2.96 0.16 -1.53
CA ILE A 48 -2.47 1.55 -1.61
C ILE A 48 -3.20 2.32 -2.71
N SER A 49 -3.37 1.73 -3.89
CA SER A 49 -4.07 2.37 -5.01
C SER A 49 -5.53 2.69 -4.68
N GLN A 50 -6.16 1.88 -3.82
CA GLN A 50 -7.51 2.10 -3.30
C GLN A 50 -7.55 2.93 -2.00
N LYS A 51 -6.40 3.41 -1.52
CA LYS A 51 -6.24 4.19 -0.28
C LYS A 51 -6.71 3.45 0.98
N ILE A 52 -6.56 2.13 1.01
CA ILE A 52 -6.97 1.27 2.14
C ILE A 52 -5.74 0.96 2.99
N GLY A 53 -5.79 1.30 4.28
CA GLY A 53 -4.73 0.99 5.24
C GLY A 53 -3.39 1.68 4.94
N ILE A 54 -3.40 2.79 4.20
CA ILE A 54 -2.18 3.48 3.76
C ILE A 54 -1.28 3.91 4.94
N GLU A 55 -1.87 4.25 6.09
CA GLU A 55 -1.15 4.55 7.34
C GLU A 55 -0.22 3.40 7.80
N TYR A 56 -0.54 2.17 7.44
CA TYR A 56 0.23 0.99 7.84
C TYR A 56 1.06 0.38 6.69
N LEU A 57 0.69 0.68 5.45
CA LEU A 57 1.32 0.10 4.27
C LEU A 57 2.43 0.96 3.69
N ILE A 58 2.44 2.28 3.95
CA ILE A 58 3.38 3.18 3.28
C ILE A 58 4.82 2.94 3.67
N GLY A 59 5.12 2.81 4.96
CA GLY A 59 6.48 2.45 5.39
C GLY A 59 6.99 1.17 4.72
N ILE A 60 6.14 0.16 4.56
CA ILE A 60 6.49 -1.13 3.94
C ILE A 60 6.72 -0.97 2.44
N ALA A 61 5.87 -0.19 1.76
CA ALA A 61 6.07 0.11 0.35
C ALA A 61 7.38 0.88 0.13
N LEU A 62 7.73 1.82 1.00
CA LEU A 62 8.98 2.57 0.93
C LEU A 62 10.20 1.67 1.17
N GLU A 63 10.16 0.76 2.15
CA GLU A 63 11.23 -0.24 2.35
C GLU A 63 11.46 -1.12 1.11
N LYS A 64 10.38 -1.45 0.38
CA LYS A 64 10.48 -2.21 -0.88
C LYS A 64 11.09 -1.37 -2.00
N LEU A 65 10.63 -0.14 -2.16
CA LEU A 65 11.13 0.80 -3.17
C LEU A 65 12.59 1.21 -2.92
N GLU A 66 13.04 1.26 -1.67
CA GLU A 66 14.45 1.49 -1.33
C GLU A 66 15.35 0.32 -1.80
N ARG A 67 14.87 -0.92 -1.72
CA ARG A 67 15.60 -2.10 -2.20
C ARG A 67 15.61 -2.19 -3.72
N ASN A 68 14.47 -1.90 -4.35
CA ASN A 68 14.33 -1.85 -5.79
C ASN A 68 13.25 -0.83 -6.18
N ILE A 69 13.66 0.28 -6.76
CA ILE A 69 12.74 1.36 -7.16
C ILE A 69 11.80 0.95 -8.29
N LEU A 70 12.19 -0.08 -9.06
CA LEU A 70 11.40 -0.70 -10.13
C LEU A 70 10.68 -1.97 -9.64
N THR A 71 10.38 -2.09 -8.33
CA THR A 71 9.59 -3.21 -7.80
C THR A 71 8.33 -3.39 -8.66
N GLU A 72 8.27 -4.53 -9.34
CA GLU A 72 7.18 -4.96 -10.22
C GLU A 72 6.16 -5.75 -9.40
N CYS A 73 4.89 -5.41 -9.57
CA CYS A 73 3.76 -6.19 -9.08
C CYS A 73 3.10 -6.95 -10.25
N ASP A 74 1.80 -6.81 -10.48
CA ASP A 74 1.10 -7.57 -11.54
C ASP A 74 1.03 -6.82 -12.88
N PHE A 75 1.48 -5.56 -12.98
CA PHE A 75 1.27 -4.76 -14.20
C PHE A 75 2.56 -4.49 -14.98
N TYR A 76 3.55 -3.86 -14.33
CA TYR A 76 4.80 -3.45 -14.97
C TYR A 76 5.84 -3.03 -13.91
N GLU A 77 7.12 -3.02 -14.31
CA GLU A 77 8.22 -2.52 -13.48
C GLU A 77 7.95 -1.10 -12.95
N GLY A 78 7.98 -0.95 -11.62
CA GLY A 78 7.72 0.34 -10.95
C GLY A 78 6.24 0.67 -10.73
N ASP A 79 5.31 -0.25 -10.97
CA ASP A 79 3.89 -0.04 -10.66
C ASP A 79 3.62 0.23 -9.16
N LEU A 80 4.45 -0.29 -8.25
CA LEU A 80 4.42 0.07 -6.83
C LEU A 80 4.78 1.55 -6.61
N LEU A 81 5.80 2.05 -7.31
CA LEU A 81 6.20 3.45 -7.22
C LEU A 81 5.08 4.38 -7.69
N ILE A 82 4.42 4.01 -8.80
CA ILE A 82 3.27 4.75 -9.32
C ILE A 82 2.12 4.77 -8.31
N ALA A 83 1.79 3.63 -7.70
CA ALA A 83 0.75 3.54 -6.67
C ALA A 83 1.04 4.46 -5.48
N VAL A 84 2.28 4.47 -4.97
CA VAL A 84 2.70 5.35 -3.86
C VAL A 84 2.67 6.83 -4.28
N SER A 85 3.17 7.16 -5.47
CA SER A 85 3.18 8.55 -5.97
C SER A 85 1.78 9.14 -6.17
N SER A 86 0.76 8.30 -6.32
CA SER A 86 -0.63 8.70 -6.57
C SER A 86 -1.42 9.01 -5.29
N ILE A 87 -0.78 8.91 -4.13
CA ILE A 87 -1.41 9.19 -2.84
C ILE A 87 -1.68 10.69 -2.69
N PRO A 88 -2.85 11.08 -2.15
CA PRO A 88 -3.21 12.48 -1.99
C PRO A 88 -2.20 13.26 -1.14
N THR A 89 -2.00 14.54 -1.48
CA THR A 89 -1.07 15.42 -0.75
C THR A 89 -1.43 15.56 0.72
N GLU A 90 -2.71 15.46 1.06
CA GLU A 90 -3.22 15.51 2.43
C GLU A 90 -2.56 14.45 3.33
N PHE A 91 -2.45 13.22 2.84
CA PHE A 91 -1.77 12.14 3.57
C PHE A 91 -0.30 12.47 3.83
N TRP A 92 0.41 13.01 2.82
CA TRP A 92 1.83 13.36 2.95
C TRP A 92 2.08 14.54 3.87
N ASN A 93 1.12 15.47 3.98
CA ASN A 93 1.20 16.58 4.92
C ASN A 93 1.17 16.10 6.38
N GLU A 94 0.42 15.02 6.64
CA GLU A 94 0.30 14.38 7.95
C GLU A 94 1.46 13.39 8.22
N ASN A 95 2.05 12.81 7.18
CA ASN A 95 3.11 11.80 7.25
C ASN A 95 4.46 12.30 6.69
N GLN A 96 4.99 13.40 7.26
CA GLN A 96 6.16 14.09 6.72
C GLN A 96 7.45 13.25 6.66
N THR A 97 7.68 12.37 7.63
CA THR A 97 8.87 11.49 7.64
C THR A 97 8.86 10.53 6.46
N ASP A 98 7.72 9.89 6.19
CA ASP A 98 7.55 9.00 5.05
C ASP A 98 7.63 9.77 3.73
N PHE A 99 7.08 10.99 3.70
CA PHE A 99 7.20 11.86 2.53
C PHE A 99 8.65 12.23 2.19
N LEU A 100 9.48 12.53 3.20
CA LEU A 100 10.89 12.80 2.99
C LEU A 100 11.63 11.58 2.43
N THR A 101 11.33 10.39 2.97
CA THR A 101 11.86 9.12 2.45
C THR A 101 11.48 8.92 1.00
N PHE A 102 10.19 9.06 0.68
CA PHE A 102 9.69 8.96 -0.69
C PHE A 102 10.37 9.97 -1.64
N LYS A 103 10.51 11.22 -1.21
CA LYS A 103 11.16 12.28 -1.99
C LYS A 103 12.63 11.97 -2.28
N ASN A 104 13.35 11.41 -1.31
CA ASN A 104 14.75 11.01 -1.49
C ASN A 104 14.88 9.89 -2.52
N LEU A 105 14.02 8.86 -2.44
CA LEU A 105 13.95 7.78 -3.43
C LEU A 105 13.68 8.34 -4.83
N TRP A 106 12.70 9.25 -4.95
CA TRP A 106 12.32 9.86 -6.23
C TRP A 106 13.42 10.73 -6.84
N ASN A 107 14.19 11.46 -6.03
CA ASN A 107 15.30 12.25 -6.56
C ASN A 107 16.46 11.37 -7.02
N GLY A 108 16.66 10.21 -6.39
CA GLY A 108 17.70 9.25 -6.77
C GLY A 108 17.49 8.61 -8.14
N THR A 109 16.25 8.52 -8.65
CA THR A 109 15.95 7.95 -9.98
C THR A 109 16.21 8.90 -11.14
N ARG A 110 16.44 10.19 -10.86
CA ARG A 110 16.59 11.25 -11.87
C ARG A 110 18.04 11.63 -12.16
N ASN A 111 19.00 10.93 -11.55
CA ASN A 111 20.44 11.11 -11.78
C ASN A 111 20.99 10.09 -12.76
#